data_AF-A0A4Q3ZHG7-F1
#
_entry.id   AF-A0A4Q3ZHG7-F1
#
_cell.length_a   1.000
_cell.length_b   1.000
_cell.length_c   1.000
_cell.angle_alpha   90.00
_cell.angle_beta   90.00
_cell.angle_gamma   90.00
#
_symmetry.space_group_name_H-M   'P 1'
#
loop_
_entity.id
_entity.type
_entity.pdbx_description
1 polymer ?
#
loop_
_entity_poly.entity_id
_entity_poly.type
_entity_poly.pdbx_seq_one_letter_code
_entity_poly.pdbx_strand_id
1 'polypeptide(L)'
;MMQHVRFRLVGGSSTPDAWQWPCRDDVRQEAQRRLNNSGYSRHRARALATGTDMPECFVHFALQVNFVVDKLTALKPIPQDFQSDIYWPVFDSAH
;
A
#
# COMPACT_ATOMS: atom_id res chain seq x y z
N MET A 1 23.86 -6.20 -28.50
CA MET A 1 24.40 -6.19 -27.12
C MET A 1 23.63 -5.12 -26.35
N MET A 2 22.48 -5.46 -25.77
CA MET A 2 21.64 -4.48 -25.07
C MET A 2 22.15 -4.29 -23.66
N GLN A 3 22.83 -3.18 -23.45
CA GLN A 3 23.11 -2.64 -22.12
C GLN A 3 22.16 -1.48 -21.93
N HIS A 4 21.42 -1.42 -20.82
CA HIS A 4 21.28 -0.22 -20.01
C HIS A 4 20.70 -0.62 -18.66
N VAL A 5 21.60 -0.89 -17.72
CA VAL A 5 21.32 -0.71 -16.30
C VAL A 5 21.53 0.77 -16.00
N ARG A 6 20.52 1.44 -15.44
CA ARG A 6 20.72 2.69 -14.71
C ARG A 6 19.69 2.84 -13.61
N PHE A 7 20.10 2.45 -12.40
CA PHE A 7 19.49 2.87 -11.16
C PHE A 7 20.08 4.22 -10.76
N ARG A 8 19.23 5.22 -10.54
CA ARG A 8 19.50 6.30 -9.58
C ARG A 8 18.20 7.04 -9.30
N LEU A 9 17.81 7.13 -8.03
CA LEU A 9 16.98 8.23 -7.53
C LEU A 9 17.56 8.70 -6.20
N VAL A 10 18.20 9.87 -6.28
CA VAL A 10 18.64 10.70 -5.15
C VAL A 10 17.43 11.52 -4.73
N GLY A 11 17.16 11.56 -3.43
CA GLY A 11 16.02 12.26 -2.86
C GLY A 11 16.07 13.78 -3.03
N GLY A 12 14.88 14.39 -2.98
CA GLY A 12 14.68 15.80 -2.67
C GLY A 12 14.54 16.72 -3.87
N SER A 13 13.32 16.87 -4.40
CA SER A 13 12.65 18.15 -4.66
C SER A 13 11.47 17.93 -5.60
N SER A 14 10.32 18.50 -5.23
CA SER A 14 9.06 18.43 -5.95
C SER A 14 9.16 19.06 -7.34
N THR A 15 9.06 18.25 -8.39
CA THR A 15 8.63 18.68 -9.73
C THR A 15 7.48 17.79 -10.18
N PRO A 16 6.33 18.35 -10.59
CA PRO A 16 5.15 17.58 -10.96
C PRO A 16 5.12 17.33 -12.48
N ASP A 17 6.16 16.72 -13.07
CA ASP A 17 6.04 16.13 -14.43
C ASP A 17 7.24 15.27 -14.86
N ALA A 18 7.63 14.29 -14.03
CA ALA A 18 8.40 13.17 -14.55
C ALA A 18 7.47 11.96 -14.50
N TRP A 19 7.33 11.24 -15.61
CA TRP A 19 6.71 9.91 -15.71
C TRP A 19 7.52 8.90 -14.87
N GLN A 20 7.58 9.13 -13.57
CA GLN A 20 8.33 8.34 -12.63
C GLN A 20 7.53 7.07 -12.41
N TRP A 21 8.11 5.97 -12.90
CA TRP A 21 7.47 4.68 -12.78
C TRP A 21 7.27 4.35 -11.29
N PRO A 22 6.06 3.92 -10.87
CA PRO A 22 5.82 3.61 -9.47
C PRO A 22 6.85 2.62 -8.95
N CYS A 23 7.32 2.89 -7.74
CA CYS A 23 8.25 2.02 -7.04
C CYS A 23 7.54 1.29 -5.89
N ARG A 24 8.27 0.37 -5.25
CA ARG A 24 7.74 -0.44 -4.15
C ARG A 24 7.32 0.41 -2.96
N ASP A 25 7.98 1.54 -2.74
CA ASP A 25 7.65 2.44 -1.64
C ASP A 25 6.34 3.20 -1.90
N ASP A 26 6.00 3.50 -3.16
CA ASP A 26 4.71 4.11 -3.52
C ASP A 26 3.56 3.16 -3.22
N VAL A 27 3.71 1.86 -3.55
CA VAL A 27 2.72 0.82 -3.21
C VAL A 27 2.56 0.67 -1.69
N ARG A 28 3.65 0.72 -0.93
CA ARG A 28 3.61 0.67 0.53
C ARG A 28 2.93 1.89 1.15
N GLN A 29 3.17 3.08 0.61
CA GLN A 29 2.50 4.30 1.06
C GLN A 29 0.99 4.24 0.79
N GLU A 30 0.59 3.73 -0.37
CA GLU A 30 -0.84 3.57 -0.70
C GLU A 30 -1.53 2.54 0.21
N ALA A 31 -0.87 1.41 0.49
CA ALA A 31 -1.36 0.44 1.46
C ALA A 31 -1.57 1.07 2.85
N GLN A 32 -0.59 1.84 3.32
CA GLN A 32 -0.69 2.54 4.61
C GLN A 32 -1.83 3.57 4.61
N ARG A 33 -2.02 4.31 3.50
CA ARG A 33 -3.12 5.25 3.33
C ARG A 33 -4.47 4.54 3.46
N ARG A 34 -4.65 3.39 2.80
CA ARG A 34 -5.89 2.60 2.86
C ARG A 34 -6.16 2.03 4.26
N LEU A 35 -5.14 1.53 4.96
CA LEU A 35 -5.27 1.09 6.36
C LEU A 35 -5.64 2.24 7.30
N ASN A 36 -5.06 3.43 7.10
CA ASN A 36 -5.43 4.60 7.89
C ASN A 36 -6.89 5.00 7.64
N ASN A 37 -7.33 4.98 6.39
CA ASN A 37 -8.69 5.38 6.00
C ASN A 37 -9.77 4.39 6.46
N SER A 38 -9.45 3.10 6.61
CA SER A 38 -10.43 2.13 7.14
C SER A 38 -10.66 2.28 8.65
N GLY A 39 -9.75 2.95 9.36
CA GLY A 39 -9.77 3.00 10.83
C GLY A 39 -8.95 1.89 11.50
N TYR A 40 -8.29 1.02 10.72
CA TYR A 40 -7.42 -0.03 11.24
C TYR A 40 -6.42 0.50 12.27
N SER A 41 -5.75 1.61 11.96
CA SER A 41 -4.73 2.21 12.84
C SER A 41 -5.30 2.63 14.21
N ARG A 42 -6.56 3.11 14.24
CA ARG A 42 -7.26 3.47 15.48
C ARG A 42 -7.59 2.23 16.31
N HIS A 43 -8.15 1.20 15.68
CA HIS A 43 -8.48 -0.06 16.36
C HIS A 43 -7.22 -0.78 16.85
N ARG A 44 -6.12 -0.70 16.10
CA ARG A 44 -4.81 -1.22 16.51
C ARG A 44 -4.29 -0.53 17.76
N ALA A 45 -4.33 0.79 17.80
CA ALA A 45 -3.91 1.57 18.96
C ALA A 45 -4.75 1.23 20.19
N ARG A 46 -6.08 1.08 20.01
CA ARG A 46 -6.98 0.65 21.09
C ARG A 46 -6.61 -0.74 21.60
N ALA A 47 -6.47 -1.72 20.71
CA ALA A 47 -6.11 -3.09 21.08
C ALA A 47 -4.81 -3.15 21.89
N LEU A 48 -3.79 -2.39 21.47
CA LEU A 48 -2.51 -2.29 22.19
C LEU A 48 -2.66 -1.63 23.57
N ALA A 49 -3.51 -0.61 23.69
CA ALA A 49 -3.70 0.11 24.94
C ALA A 49 -4.58 -0.66 25.95
N THR A 50 -5.57 -1.42 25.47
CA THR A 50 -6.56 -2.09 26.33
C THR A 50 -6.32 -3.59 26.47
N GLY A 51 -5.43 -4.18 25.67
CA GLY A 51 -5.24 -5.63 25.58
C GLY A 51 -6.44 -6.37 24.99
N THR A 52 -7.41 -5.64 24.42
CA THR A 52 -8.58 -6.24 23.76
C THR A 52 -8.20 -6.66 22.35
N ASP A 53 -8.70 -7.81 21.90
CA ASP A 53 -8.44 -8.29 20.55
C ASP A 53 -8.93 -7.30 19.49
N MET A 54 -8.20 -7.29 18.37
CA MET A 54 -8.60 -6.54 17.18
C MET A 54 -9.87 -7.16 16.59
N PRO A 55 -10.89 -6.36 16.19
CA PRO A 55 -12.02 -6.91 15.47
C PRO A 55 -11.57 -7.61 14.17
N GLU A 56 -12.16 -8.77 13.90
CA GLU A 56 -11.74 -9.67 12.83
C GLU A 56 -11.77 -9.00 11.45
N CYS A 57 -12.77 -8.16 11.18
CA CYS A 57 -12.87 -7.39 9.92
C CYS A 57 -11.62 -6.53 9.64
N PHE A 58 -11.00 -5.93 10.67
CA PHE A 58 -9.77 -5.15 10.52
C PHE A 58 -8.55 -6.04 10.30
N VAL A 59 -8.50 -7.21 10.93
CA VAL A 59 -7.42 -8.19 10.74
C VAL A 59 -7.45 -8.70 9.30
N HIS A 60 -8.63 -9.12 8.83
CA HIS A 60 -8.82 -9.61 7.47
C HIS A 60 -8.53 -8.56 6.41
N PHE A 61 -9.01 -7.33 6.61
CA PHE A 61 -8.70 -6.23 5.70
C PHE A 61 -7.19 -5.98 5.59
N ALA A 62 -6.46 -5.95 6.71
CA ALA A 62 -5.02 -5.77 6.68
C ALA A 62 -4.28 -6.92 5.98
N LEU A 63 -4.75 -8.15 6.16
CA LEU A 63 -4.21 -9.31 5.44
C LEU A 63 -4.40 -9.17 3.92
N GLN A 64 -5.60 -8.78 3.47
CA GLN A 64 -5.88 -8.56 2.05
C GLN A 64 -5.04 -7.42 1.46
N VAL A 65 -4.90 -6.30 2.18
CA VAL A 65 -4.05 -5.17 1.75
C VAL A 65 -2.60 -5.63 1.59
N ASN A 66 -2.04 -6.36 2.57
CA ASN A 66 -0.67 -6.86 2.50
C ASN A 66 -0.47 -7.84 1.33
N PHE A 67 -1.45 -8.70 1.07
CA PHE A 67 -1.41 -9.58 -0.10
C PHE A 67 -1.34 -8.80 -1.42
N VAL A 68 -2.13 -7.72 -1.56
CA VAL A 68 -2.07 -6.86 -2.76
C VAL A 68 -0.71 -6.19 -2.89
N VAL A 69 -0.11 -5.71 -1.81
CA VAL A 69 1.26 -5.15 -1.81
C VAL A 69 2.25 -6.19 -2.34
N ASP A 70 2.20 -7.42 -1.86
CA ASP A 70 3.11 -8.49 -2.29
C ASP A 70 2.94 -8.78 -3.79
N LYS A 71 1.70 -8.79 -4.30
CA LYS A 71 1.43 -8.99 -5.73
C LYS A 71 1.89 -7.82 -6.59
N LEU A 72 1.52 -6.59 -6.24
CA LEU A 72 1.89 -5.40 -7.00
C LEU A 72 3.40 -5.19 -7.05
N THR A 73 4.11 -5.39 -5.93
CA THR A 73 5.57 -5.20 -5.86
C THR A 73 6.39 -6.29 -6.56
N ALA A 74 5.75 -7.42 -6.90
CA ALA A 74 6.34 -8.48 -7.72
C ALA A 74 6.25 -8.17 -9.22
N LEU A 75 5.34 -7.29 -9.65
CA LEU A 75 5.20 -6.90 -11.06
C LEU A 75 6.39 -6.05 -11.52
N LYS A 76 6.88 -6.36 -12.73
CA LYS A 76 7.95 -5.60 -13.40
C LYS A 76 7.50 -5.27 -14.83
N PRO A 77 7.04 -4.03 -15.09
CA PRO A 77 7.05 -2.88 -14.19
C PRO A 77 5.74 -2.76 -13.36
N ILE A 78 5.73 -2.00 -12.25
CA ILE A 78 4.52 -1.83 -11.40
C ILE A 78 3.45 -1.05 -12.18
N PRO A 79 2.15 -1.40 -12.17
CA PRO A 79 1.13 -0.65 -12.90
C PRO A 79 1.11 0.85 -12.54
N GLN A 80 0.97 1.74 -13.53
CA GLN A 80 0.89 3.19 -13.28
C GLN A 80 -0.36 3.58 -12.48
N ASP A 81 -1.44 2.84 -12.69
CA ASP A 81 -2.73 2.96 -12.03
C ASP A 81 -2.84 2.08 -10.77
N PHE A 82 -1.72 1.72 -10.14
CA PHE A 82 -1.71 0.83 -8.98
C PHE A 82 -2.62 1.32 -7.83
N GLN A 83 -2.97 2.61 -7.77
CA GLN A 83 -3.88 3.18 -6.77
C GLN A 83 -5.36 2.88 -7.05
N SER A 84 -5.70 2.35 -8.23
CA SER A 84 -7.06 2.03 -8.64
C SER A 84 -7.68 0.97 -7.73
N ASP A 85 -8.94 1.18 -7.34
CA ASP A 85 -9.69 0.27 -6.46
C ASP A 85 -9.87 -1.14 -7.06
N ILE A 86 -9.59 -1.34 -8.35
CA ILE A 86 -9.58 -2.68 -8.97
C ILE A 86 -8.53 -3.61 -8.34
N TYR A 87 -7.44 -3.05 -7.81
CA TYR A 87 -6.34 -3.83 -7.23
C TYR A 87 -6.51 -4.05 -5.73
N TRP A 88 -7.29 -3.22 -5.04
CA TRP A 88 -7.31 -3.16 -3.59
C TRP A 88 -8.64 -3.67 -3.04
N PRO A 89 -8.63 -4.30 -1.86
CA PRO A 89 -9.87 -4.64 -1.16
C PRO A 89 -10.62 -3.36 -0.77
N VAL A 90 -11.95 -3.42 -0.82
CA VAL A 90 -12.83 -2.43 -0.19
C VAL A 90 -13.05 -2.85 1.25
N PHE A 91 -12.89 -1.91 2.18
CA PHE A 91 -13.25 -2.17 3.57
C PHE A 91 -14.78 -2.14 3.69
N ASP A 92 -15.38 -3.31 3.85
CA ASP A 92 -16.79 -3.43 4.19
C ASP A 92 -16.90 -3.70 5.70
N SER A 93 -17.51 -2.75 6.41
CA SER A 93 -17.78 -2.88 7.85
C SER A 93 -19.10 -3.60 8.14
N ALA A 94 -19.84 -4.05 7.12
CA ALA A 94 -21.16 -4.67 7.27
C ALA A 94 -21.12 -6.20 7.51
N HIS A 95 -20.14 -6.70 8.26
CA HIS A 95 -20.12 -8.08 8.76
C HIS A 95 -20.26 -8.10 10.27
#